data_AF-A0A3E0U3X8-F1
#
_entry.id   AF-A0A3E0U3X8-F1
#
_cell.length_a   1.000
_cell.length_b   1.000
_cell.length_c   1.000
_cell.angle_alpha   90.00
_cell.angle_beta   90.00
_cell.angle_gamma   90.00
#
_symmetry.space_group_name_H-M   'P 1'
#
loop_
_entity.id
_entity.type
_entity.pdbx_description
1 polymer ?
#
loop_
_entity_poly.entity_id
_entity_poly.type
_entity_poly.pdbx_seq_one_letter_code
_entity_poly.pdbx_strand_id
1 'polypeptide(L)'
;MTCQCCGFELSSGTVIRVDAESGHTYKSCPHCSATHGSEHVFHQYPYDFGMPSANVTSANPDGFQGCCRKCRTLAAGESSRNVKKGRVCSSLR
;
A
#
# COMPACT_ATOMS: atom_id res chain seq x y z
N MET A 1 -0.48 -14.17 -5.64
CA MET A 1 -1.61 -14.29 -4.67
C MET A 1 -2.47 -13.03 -4.78
N THR A 2 -3.79 -13.18 -4.81
CA THR A 2 -4.75 -12.09 -5.02
C THR A 2 -5.46 -11.72 -3.72
N CYS A 3 -5.90 -10.46 -3.62
CA CYS A 3 -6.67 -9.95 -2.51
C CYS A 3 -8.10 -10.52 -2.55
N GLN A 4 -8.54 -11.13 -1.45
CA GLN A 4 -9.88 -11.71 -1.35
C GLN A 4 -11.00 -10.68 -1.40
N CYS A 5 -10.72 -9.40 -1.08
CA CYS A 5 -11.73 -8.35 -1.10
C CYS A 5 -11.92 -7.71 -2.48
N CYS A 6 -10.85 -7.47 -3.23
CA CYS A 6 -10.90 -6.68 -4.47
C CYS A 6 -10.39 -7.41 -5.71
N GLY A 7 -9.87 -8.64 -5.57
CA GLY A 7 -9.41 -9.48 -6.67
C GLY A 7 -8.04 -9.13 -7.25
N PHE A 8 -7.50 -7.94 -6.99
CA PHE A 8 -6.18 -7.52 -7.49
C PHE A 8 -5.02 -8.23 -6.76
N GLU A 9 -3.86 -8.33 -7.40
CA GLU A 9 -2.68 -8.97 -6.81
C GLU A 9 -2.20 -8.28 -5.54
N LEU A 10 -1.87 -9.05 -4.49
CA LEU A 10 -1.35 -8.51 -3.21
C LEU A 10 -0.01 -7.77 -3.36
N SER A 11 0.78 -8.12 -4.37
CA SER A 11 2.02 -7.44 -4.75
C SER A 11 1.78 -6.07 -5.39
N SER A 12 0.55 -5.76 -5.80
CA SER A 12 0.24 -4.49 -6.42
C SER A 12 0.23 -3.37 -5.38
N GLY A 13 1.24 -2.50 -5.47
CA GLY A 13 1.36 -1.27 -4.69
C GLY A 13 0.68 -0.08 -5.33
N THR A 14 -0.11 -0.28 -6.40
CA THR A 14 -0.82 0.80 -7.11
C THR A 14 -2.28 0.89 -6.70
N VAL A 15 -2.76 -0.03 -5.85
CA VAL A 15 -4.15 -0.03 -5.41
C VAL A 15 -4.35 1.11 -4.42
N ILE A 16 -5.25 2.03 -4.79
CA ILE A 16 -5.65 3.19 -3.99
C ILE A 16 -7.12 3.05 -3.60
N ARG A 17 -7.46 3.50 -2.39
CA ARG A 17 -8.82 3.60 -1.88
C ARG A 17 -9.01 4.96 -1.21
N VAL A 18 -10.22 5.49 -1.29
CA VAL A 18 -10.64 6.67 -0.54
C VAL A 18 -11.62 6.17 0.50
N ASP A 19 -11.34 6.46 1.77
CA ASP A 19 -12.24 6.13 2.87
C ASP A 19 -13.49 7.02 2.79
N ALA A 20 -14.67 6.43 2.70
CA ALA A 20 -15.90 7.17 2.49
C ALA A 20 -16.29 8.07 3.67
N GLU A 21 -15.90 7.71 4.90
CA GLU A 21 -16.22 8.45 6.11
C GLU A 21 -15.30 9.66 6.31
N SER A 22 -13.99 9.48 6.19
CA SER A 22 -13.01 10.55 6.43
C SER A 22 -12.58 11.30 5.17
N GLY A 23 -12.86 10.77 3.97
CA GLY A 23 -12.36 11.29 2.70
C GLY A 23 -10.86 11.11 2.50
N HIS A 24 -10.16 10.41 3.42
CA HIS A 24 -8.73 10.21 3.33
C HIS A 24 -8.38 9.18 2.26
N THR A 25 -7.34 9.47 1.49
CA THR A 25 -6.76 8.54 0.53
C THR A 25 -5.81 7.58 1.23
N TYR A 26 -5.90 6.31 0.86
CA TYR A 26 -5.04 5.24 1.31
C TYR A 26 -4.46 4.49 0.12
N LYS A 27 -3.22 4.02 0.26
CA LYS A 27 -2.52 3.26 -0.77
C LYS A 27 -2.05 1.91 -0.21
N SER A 28 -2.13 0.86 -1.01
CA SER A 28 -1.69 -0.48 -0.63
C SER A 28 -0.17 -0.55 -0.49
N CYS A 29 0.32 -1.29 0.51
CA CYS A 29 1.73 -1.63 0.63
C CYS A 29 1.93 -3.11 0.24
N PRO A 30 2.73 -3.42 -0.80
CA PRO A 30 2.99 -4.80 -1.22
C PRO A 30 3.56 -5.68 -0.12
N HIS A 31 4.51 -5.19 0.67
CA HIS A 31 5.11 -5.96 1.76
C HIS A 31 4.12 -6.26 2.88
N CYS A 32 3.30 -5.28 3.27
CA CYS A 32 2.27 -5.51 4.28
C CYS A 32 1.20 -6.47 3.77
N SER A 33 0.78 -6.33 2.52
CA SER A 33 -0.22 -7.18 1.89
C SER A 33 0.28 -8.62 1.73
N ALA A 34 1.55 -8.80 1.32
CA ALA A 34 2.20 -10.11 1.27
C ALA A 34 2.31 -10.75 2.66
N THR A 35 2.62 -9.96 3.70
CA THR A 35 2.69 -10.46 5.08
C THR A 35 1.32 -10.84 5.62
N HIS A 36 0.27 -10.12 5.24
CA HIS A 36 -1.11 -10.46 5.60
C HIS A 36 -1.58 -11.74 4.89
N GLY A 37 -1.16 -11.95 3.64
CA GLY A 37 -1.40 -13.21 2.91
C GLY A 37 -2.83 -13.44 2.44
N SER A 38 -3.73 -12.45 2.57
CA SER A 38 -5.16 -12.62 2.23
C SER A 38 -5.78 -11.35 1.64
N GLU A 39 -5.46 -10.20 2.23
CA GLU A 39 -6.01 -8.91 1.81
C GLU A 39 -4.92 -7.86 1.62
N HIS A 40 -5.21 -6.85 0.80
CA HIS A 40 -4.37 -5.66 0.75
C HIS A 40 -4.38 -4.96 2.11
N VAL A 41 -3.19 -4.49 2.49
CA VAL A 41 -3.02 -3.65 3.66
C VAL A 41 -2.64 -2.26 3.21
N PHE A 42 -3.47 -1.31 3.61
CA PHE A 42 -3.47 0.08 3.20
C PHE A 42 -2.89 0.98 4.29
N HIS A 43 -2.11 1.98 3.87
CA HIS A 43 -1.59 3.03 4.74
C HIS A 43 -1.95 4.41 4.18
N GLN A 44 -1.95 5.42 5.05
CA GLN A 44 -2.45 6.74 4.68
C GLN A 44 -1.56 7.37 3.61
N TYR A 45 -2.20 7.93 2.61
CA TYR A 45 -1.53 8.46 1.45
C TYR A 45 -1.78 9.97 1.34
N PRO A 46 -0.74 10.79 1.04
CA PRO A 46 0.64 10.42 0.75
C PRO A 46 1.53 10.21 1.99
N TYR A 47 1.02 10.41 3.21
CA TYR A 47 1.81 10.50 4.44
C TYR A 47 2.79 9.31 4.66
N ASP A 48 2.30 8.07 4.56
CA ASP A 48 3.12 6.87 4.76
C ASP A 48 3.97 6.48 3.55
N PHE A 49 3.80 7.17 2.41
CA PHE A 49 4.51 6.91 1.15
C PHE A 49 5.41 8.08 0.73
N GLY A 50 5.40 9.19 1.46
CA GLY A 50 6.21 10.37 1.15
C GLY A 50 5.73 11.13 -0.09
N MET A 51 6.28 12.34 -0.24
CA MET A 51 5.97 13.22 -1.37
C MET A 51 6.79 12.87 -2.62
N PRO A 52 6.24 13.17 -3.82
CA PRO A 52 6.68 12.57 -5.07
C PRO A 52 7.87 13.22 -5.79
N SER A 53 8.43 14.31 -5.25
CA SER A 53 9.29 15.21 -6.03
C SER A 53 10.57 14.58 -6.61
N ALA A 54 11.02 13.43 -6.10
CA ALA A 54 12.25 12.76 -6.58
C ALA A 54 12.04 11.52 -7.46
N ASN A 55 10.81 11.02 -7.68
CA ASN A 55 10.60 9.80 -8.50
C ASN A 55 9.64 9.98 -9.67
N VAL A 56 9.28 11.23 -10.00
CA VAL A 56 8.45 11.52 -11.18
C VAL A 56 9.21 11.07 -12.42
N THR A 57 8.66 10.08 -13.11
CA THR A 57 9.15 9.58 -14.40
C THR A 57 7.95 9.37 -15.31
N SER A 58 8.15 9.22 -16.62
CA SER A 58 7.02 8.91 -17.53
C SER A 58 6.27 7.63 -17.15
N ALA A 59 6.93 6.69 -16.46
CA ALA A 59 6.35 5.44 -15.96
C ALA A 59 5.77 5.54 -14.53
N ASN A 60 6.07 6.62 -13.81
CA ASN A 60 5.55 6.94 -12.48
C ASN A 60 5.27 8.45 -12.47
N PRO A 61 4.25 8.91 -13.23
CA PRO A 61 4.03 10.34 -13.47
C PRO A 61 3.76 11.08 -12.18
N ASP A 62 3.23 10.37 -11.19
CA ASP A 62 3.01 10.94 -9.88
C ASP A 62 4.17 10.73 -8.90
N GLY A 63 5.30 10.12 -9.28
CA GLY A 63 6.52 10.05 -8.49
C GLY A 63 6.47 9.33 -7.15
N PHE A 64 5.47 8.47 -6.94
CA PHE A 64 5.28 7.81 -5.66
C PHE A 64 6.07 6.52 -5.51
N GLN A 65 6.31 6.19 -4.25
CA GLN A 65 7.03 5.00 -3.87
C GLN A 65 6.09 3.79 -3.93
N GLY A 66 6.61 2.64 -4.38
CA GLY A 66 5.83 1.41 -4.55
C GLY A 66 5.40 0.75 -3.23
N CYS A 67 6.04 1.09 -2.11
CA CYS A 67 5.71 0.59 -0.77
C CYS A 67 5.80 1.69 0.30
N CYS A 68 5.20 1.43 1.47
CA CYS A 68 5.20 2.39 2.57
C CYS A 68 6.61 2.58 3.14
N ARG A 69 6.89 3.75 3.73
CA ARG A 69 8.21 4.14 4.23
C ARG A 69 8.81 3.13 5.22
N LYS A 70 7.97 2.46 6.02
CA LYS A 70 8.39 1.45 7.00
C LYS A 70 8.80 0.12 6.37
N CYS A 71 8.39 -0.15 5.13
CA CYS A 71 8.72 -1.37 4.41
C CYS A 71 9.85 -1.19 3.38
N ARG A 72 10.28 0.04 3.08
CA ARG A 72 11.30 0.29 2.05
C ARG A 72 12.66 -0.32 2.35
N THR A 73 12.99 -0.49 3.62
CA THR A 73 14.26 -1.06 4.06
C THR A 73 14.19 -2.57 4.24
N LEU A 74 13.03 -3.20 3.99
CA LEU A 74 12.87 -4.64 4.14
C LEU A 74 13.48 -5.34 2.93
N ALA A 75 14.19 -6.44 3.19
CA ALA A 75 14.62 -7.34 2.13
C ALA A 75 13.41 -8.06 1.50
N ALA A 76 13.61 -8.56 0.28
CA ALA A 76 12.63 -9.42 -0.36
C ALA A 76 12.39 -10.67 0.52
N GLY A 77 11.12 -11.00 0.77
CA GLY A 77 10.73 -12.12 1.64
C GLY A 77 10.71 -11.82 3.14
N GLU A 78 11.15 -10.64 3.59
CA GLU A 78 11.03 -10.27 5.00
C GLU A 78 9.59 -9.85 5.36
N SER A 79 9.07 -10.42 6.45
CA SER A 79 7.74 -10.12 6.98
C SER A 79 7.66 -8.69 7.53
N SER A 80 6.65 -7.94 7.08
CA SER A 80 6.39 -6.58 7.54
C SER A 80 5.79 -6.55 8.94
N ARG A 81 6.48 -5.90 9.87
CA ARG A 81 5.91 -5.54 11.18
C ARG A 81 4.86 -4.43 11.09
N ASN A 82 4.86 -3.68 9.99
CA ASN A 82 3.94 -2.57 9.77
C ASN A 82 2.54 -3.02 9.34
N VAL A 83 2.36 -4.31 9.03
CA VAL A 83 1.07 -4.90 8.66
C VAL A 83 -0.04 -4.58 9.67
N LYS A 84 0.29 -4.60 10.97
CA LYS A 84 -0.66 -4.34 12.06
C LYS A 84 -1.09 -2.87 12.19
N LYS A 85 -0.39 -1.96 11.52
CA LYS A 85 -0.68 -0.51 11.54
C LYS A 85 -1.45 -0.05 10.30
N GLY A 86 -1.75 -0.97 9.38
CA GLY A 86 -2.52 -0.66 8.18
C GLY A 86 -3.97 -1.09 8.31
N ARG A 87 -4.80 -0.60 7.41
CA ARG A 87 -6.19 -1.01 7.26
C ARG A 87 -6.29 -2.11 6.21
N VAL A 88 -7.05 -3.16 6.48
CA VAL A 88 -7.30 -4.23 5.51
C VAL A 88 -8.30 -3.77 4.45
N CYS A 89 -8.22 -4.35 3.25
CA CYS A 89 -9.04 -3.93 2.11
C CYS A 89 -10.55 -3.93 2.41
N SER A 90 -11.03 -4.93 3.14
CA SER A 90 -12.43 -5.04 3.56
C SER A 90 -12.91 -3.93 4.50
N SER A 91 -12.01 -3.26 5.22
CA SER A 91 -12.36 -2.18 6.15
C SER A 91 -12.39 -0.80 5.52
N LEU A 92 -12.06 -0.66 4.23
CA LEU A 92 -12.06 0.58 3.46
C LEU A 92 -13.13 0.58 2.35
N ARG A 93 -14.25 -0.13 2.58
CA ARG A 93 -15.39 -0.19 1.66
C ARG A 93 -16.31 1.01 1.81
#